data_AF-A0A239A8H5-F1
#
_entry.id   AF-A0A239A8H5-F1
#
_cell.length_a   1.000
_cell.length_b   1.000
_cell.length_c   1.000
_cell.angle_alpha   90.00
_cell.angle_beta   90.00
_cell.angle_gamma   90.00
#
_symmetry.space_group_name_H-M   'P 1'
#
loop_
_entity.id
_entity.type
_entity.pdbx_description
1 polymer ?
#
loop_
_entity_poly.entity_id
_entity_poly.type
_entity_poly.pdbx_seq_one_letter_code
_entity_poly.pdbx_strand_id
1 'polypeptide(L)'
;MEEFEITGQDTLIAVGKFNNKAEAIEQFRKDHPGYSITSINDQEVIGWYEYSGLPVFEDDDYVTDEEGCYFTQQEAEALRQS
;
A
#
# COMPACT_ATOMS: atom_id res chain seq x y z
N MET A 1 17.17 -7.18 7.40
CA MET A 1 16.83 -6.81 6.02
C MET A 1 16.30 -8.04 5.34
N GLU A 2 15.12 -7.93 4.75
CA GLU A 2 14.45 -8.97 3.98
C GLU A 2 14.33 -8.50 2.52
N GLU A 3 14.09 -9.43 1.61
CA GLU A 3 13.90 -9.13 0.20
C GLU A 3 12.43 -8.83 -0.09
N PHE A 4 12.20 -7.78 -0.86
CA PHE A 4 10.89 -7.37 -1.33
C PHE A 4 10.90 -7.31 -2.86
N GLU A 5 9.91 -7.94 -3.47
CA GLU A 5 9.55 -7.83 -4.87
C GLU A 5 8.27 -7.00 -4.96
N ILE A 6 8.34 -5.84 -5.60
CA ILE A 6 7.21 -4.95 -5.86
C ILE A 6 6.84 -5.05 -7.33
N THR A 7 5.60 -5.41 -7.60
CA THR A 7 5.03 -5.31 -8.95
C THR A 7 4.24 -4.01 -9.04
N GLY A 8 4.55 -3.21 -10.05
CA GLY A 8 3.81 -2.01 -10.41
C GLY A 8 2.98 -2.16 -11.68
N GLN A 9 2.35 -1.06 -12.08
CA GLN A 9 1.62 -0.95 -13.34
C GLN A 9 2.49 -1.42 -14.53
N ASP A 10 1.84 -1.97 -15.56
CA ASP A 10 2.48 -2.47 -16.77
C ASP A 10 3.51 -3.59 -16.52
N THR A 11 3.31 -4.38 -15.45
CA THR A 11 4.17 -5.51 -15.07
C THR A 11 5.61 -5.12 -14.75
N LEU A 12 5.84 -3.87 -14.32
CA LEU A 12 7.14 -3.43 -13.85
C LEU A 12 7.48 -4.15 -12.53
N ILE A 13 8.57 -4.90 -12.50
CA ILE A 13 9.01 -5.64 -11.31
C ILE A 13 10.28 -4.99 -10.77
N ALA A 14 10.25 -4.62 -9.49
CA ALA A 14 11.39 -4.08 -8.75
C ALA A 14 11.72 -4.98 -7.55
N VAL A 15 12.96 -5.45 -7.45
CA VAL A 15 13.41 -6.34 -6.36
C VAL A 15 14.51 -5.65 -5.56
N GLY A 16 14.40 -5.63 -4.23
CA GLY A 16 15.39 -5.01 -3.36
C GLY A 16 15.34 -5.51 -1.92
N LYS A 17 16.39 -5.20 -1.13
CA LYS A 17 16.46 -5.56 0.29
C LYS A 17 16.17 -4.35 1.17
N PHE A 18 15.19 -4.46 2.05
CA PHE A 18 14.73 -3.37 2.92
C PHE A 18 14.53 -3.85 4.36
N ASN A 19 14.36 -2.94 5.34
CA ASN A 19 14.07 -3.38 6.71
C ASN A 19 12.59 -3.69 6.92
N ASN A 20 11.70 -3.12 6.10
CA ASN A 20 10.27 -3.35 6.14
C ASN A 20 9.61 -2.99 4.79
N LYS A 21 8.35 -3.39 4.64
CA LYS A 21 7.50 -3.15 3.45
C LYS A 21 7.34 -1.66 3.13
N ALA A 22 7.21 -0.80 4.15
CA ALA A 22 7.00 0.63 3.95
C ALA A 22 8.21 1.30 3.29
N GLU A 23 9.44 0.95 3.71
CA GLU A 23 10.66 1.43 3.06
C GLU A 23 10.75 0.98 1.61
N ALA A 24 10.38 -0.28 1.31
CA ALA A 24 10.37 -0.80 -0.05
C ALA A 24 9.40 0.00 -0.95
N ILE A 25 8.18 0.27 -0.47
CA ILE A 25 7.16 1.07 -1.16
C ILE A 25 7.63 2.51 -1.38
N GLU A 26 8.23 3.14 -0.37
CA GLU A 26 8.74 4.51 -0.47
C GLU A 26 9.86 4.60 -1.51
N GLN A 27 10.78 3.63 -1.53
CA GLN A 27 11.85 3.58 -2.52
C GLN A 27 11.30 3.37 -3.93
N PHE A 28 10.34 2.44 -4.11
CA PHE A 28 9.69 2.21 -5.40
C PHE A 28 9.07 3.48 -5.97
N ARG A 29 8.36 4.26 -5.15
CA ARG A 29 7.74 5.53 -5.58
C ARG A 29 8.77 6.60 -5.96
N LYS A 30 9.93 6.61 -5.30
CA LYS A 30 11.03 7.53 -5.65
C LYS A 30 11.63 7.17 -7.00
N ASP A 31 11.84 5.87 -7.25
CA ASP A 31 12.46 5.38 -8.47
C ASP A 31 11.49 5.37 -9.66
N HIS A 32 10.20 5.16 -9.39
CA HIS A 32 9.13 5.07 -10.38
C HIS A 32 7.96 6.02 -10.03
N PRO A 33 8.17 7.34 -10.09
CA PRO A 33 7.13 8.31 -9.75
C PRO A 33 5.93 8.18 -10.69
N GLY A 34 4.73 8.11 -10.10
CA GLY A 34 3.46 7.99 -10.83
C GLY A 34 3.06 6.57 -11.20
N TYR A 35 3.90 5.56 -10.97
CA TYR A 35 3.51 4.16 -11.16
C TYR A 35 2.68 3.68 -9.96
N SER A 36 1.53 3.08 -10.26
CA SER A 36 0.75 2.35 -9.26
C SER A 36 1.45 1.05 -8.88
N ILE A 37 1.25 0.60 -7.64
CA ILE A 37 1.74 -0.68 -7.09
C ILE A 37 0.58 -1.67 -7.13
N THR A 38 0.80 -2.86 -7.65
CA THR A 38 -0.23 -3.91 -7.77
C THR A 38 -0.02 -5.04 -6.77
N SER A 39 1.23 -5.34 -6.39
CA SER A 39 1.52 -6.35 -5.36
C SER A 39 2.90 -6.17 -4.72
N ILE A 40 3.10 -6.78 -3.56
CA ILE A 40 4.41 -6.95 -2.93
C ILE A 40 4.58 -8.36 -2.34
N ASN A 41 5.65 -9.07 -2.67
CA ASN A 41 5.93 -10.43 -2.13
C ASN A 41 4.68 -11.34 -2.16
N ASP A 42 4.04 -11.45 -3.31
CA ASP A 42 2.78 -12.20 -3.54
C ASP A 42 1.50 -11.62 -2.88
N GLN A 43 1.60 -10.56 -2.08
CA GLN A 43 0.42 -9.89 -1.51
C GLN A 43 -0.13 -8.85 -2.48
N GLU A 44 -1.37 -9.06 -2.93
CA GLU A 44 -2.06 -8.15 -3.85
C GLU A 44 -2.55 -6.88 -3.15
N VAL A 45 -2.47 -5.77 -3.88
CA VAL A 45 -3.08 -4.50 -3.49
C VAL A 45 -4.55 -4.55 -3.84
N ILE A 46 -5.41 -4.49 -2.82
CA ILE A 46 -6.86 -4.53 -2.97
C ILE A 46 -7.48 -3.13 -3.06
N GLY A 47 -6.73 -2.11 -2.66
CA GLY A 47 -7.23 -0.75 -2.52
C GLY A 47 -6.12 0.25 -2.25
N TRP A 48 -6.51 1.51 -2.15
CA TRP A 48 -5.60 2.62 -1.87
C TRP A 48 -6.22 3.50 -0.80
N TYR A 49 -5.41 3.89 0.17
CA TYR A 49 -5.75 4.96 1.09
C TYR A 49 -5.93 6.26 0.31
N GLU A 50 -7.13 6.84 0.31
CA GLU A 50 -7.40 8.11 -0.39
C GLU A 50 -6.56 9.26 0.16
N TYR A 51 -6.32 9.29 1.48
CA TYR A 51 -5.61 10.39 2.14
C TYR A 51 -4.09 10.35 1.97
N SER A 52 -3.49 9.17 2.11
CA SER A 52 -2.03 9.00 2.07
C SER A 52 -1.53 8.45 0.74
N GLY A 53 -2.45 8.02 -0.13
CA GLY A 53 -2.15 7.33 -1.37
C GLY A 53 -1.39 6.04 -1.15
N LEU A 54 -1.42 5.42 0.04
CA LEU A 54 -0.71 4.18 0.36
C LEU A 54 -1.51 2.95 -0.11
N PRO A 55 -0.86 1.91 -0.64
CA PRO A 55 -1.54 0.68 -0.99
C PRO A 55 -2.08 -0.01 0.26
N VAL A 56 -3.23 -0.66 0.11
CA VAL A 56 -3.84 -1.55 1.09
C VAL A 56 -3.72 -2.97 0.59
N PHE A 57 -3.16 -3.85 1.42
CA PHE A 57 -2.96 -5.26 1.06
C PHE A 57 -4.04 -6.15 1.67
N GLU A 58 -4.31 -7.30 1.06
CA GLU A 58 -5.39 -8.23 1.47
C GLU A 58 -5.35 -8.59 2.98
N ASP A 59 -4.16 -8.79 3.54
CA ASP A 59 -3.94 -9.19 4.95
C ASP A 59 -3.78 -8.02 5.95
N ASP A 60 -3.87 -6.77 5.52
CA ASP A 60 -3.74 -5.63 6.43
C ASP A 60 -5.02 -5.43 7.28
N ASP A 61 -4.89 -4.84 8.47
CA ASP A 61 -6.03 -4.53 9.35
C ASP A 61 -6.56 -3.11 9.03
N TYR A 62 -7.62 -3.05 8.21
CA TYR A 62 -8.26 -1.81 7.76
C TYR A 62 -9.79 -1.88 7.91
N VAL A 63 -10.41 -0.71 7.93
CA VAL A 63 -11.86 -0.54 7.95
C VAL A 63 -12.30 0.09 6.63
N THR A 64 -13.41 -0.38 6.07
CA THR A 64 -14.04 0.22 4.88
C THR A 64 -15.36 0.89 5.25
N ASP A 65 -15.67 2.03 4.62
CA ASP A 65 -17.01 2.62 4.70
C ASP A 65 -17.98 2.02 3.67
N GLU A 66 -19.19 2.57 3.58
CA GLU A 66 -20.22 2.13 2.63
C GLU A 66 -19.89 2.49 1.17
N GLU A 67 -18.93 3.40 0.94
CA GLU A 67 -18.49 3.85 -0.39
C GLU A 67 -17.26 3.06 -0.89
N GLY A 68 -16.66 2.22 -0.05
CA GLY A 68 -15.47 1.42 -0.37
C GLY A 68 -14.16 2.16 -0.15
N CYS A 69 -14.15 3.23 0.63
CA CYS A 69 -12.96 3.94 1.03
C CYS A 69 -12.24 3.19 2.17
N TYR A 70 -10.92 3.10 2.10
CA TYR A 70 -10.10 2.36 3.06
C TYR A 70 -9.49 3.28 4.12
N PHE A 71 -9.63 2.91 5.39
CA PHE A 71 -9.17 3.68 6.56
C PHE A 71 -8.41 2.79 7.56
N THR A 72 -7.47 3.38 8.31
CA THR A 72 -6.96 2.72 9.51
C THR A 72 -8.05 2.73 10.58
N GLN A 73 -7.96 1.82 11.56
CA GLN A 73 -8.90 1.81 12.68
C GLN A 73 -8.93 3.16 13.42
N GLN A 74 -7.76 3.78 13.64
CA GLN A 74 -7.65 5.09 14.28
C GLN A 74 -8.33 6.21 13.47
N GLU A 75 -8.19 6.22 12.14
CA GLU A 75 -8.85 7.19 11.26
C GLU A 75 -10.37 6.97 11.24
N ALA A 76 -10.82 5.72 11.15
CA ALA A 76 -12.24 5.38 11.22
C ALA A 76 -12.86 5.82 12.56
N GLU A 77 -12.13 5.71 13.67
CA GLU A 77 -12.56 6.22 14.98
C GLU A 77 -12.62 7.75 15.02
N ALA A 78 -11.66 8.44 14.41
CA ALA A 78 -11.64 9.90 14.33
C ALA A 78 -12.83 10.44 13.50
N LEU A 79 -13.17 9.78 12.39
CA LEU A 79 -14.31 10.13 11.54
C LEU A 79 -15.65 9.98 12.26
N ARG A 80 -15.81 8.98 13.12
CA ARG A 80 -17.05 8.75 13.91
C ARG A 80 -17.29 9.79 15.00
N GLN A 81 -16.27 10.54 15.40
CA GLN A 81 -16.36 11.56 16.47
C GLN A 81 -16.47 12.99 15.94
N SER A 82 -16.42 13.17 14.61
CA SER A 82 -16.55 14.46 13.92
C SER A 82 -17.99 14.69 13.44
#